data_AF-R4WE82-F1
#
_entry.id   AF-R4WE82-F1
#
_cell.length_a   1.000
_cell.length_b   1.000
_cell.length_c   1.000
_cell.angle_alpha   90.00
_cell.angle_beta   90.00
_cell.angle_gamma   90.00
#
_symmetry.space_group_name_H-M   'P 1'
#
loop_
_entity.id
_entity.type
_entity.pdbx_description
1 polymer ?
#
loop_
_entity_poly.entity_id
_entity_poly.type
_entity_poly.pdbx_seq_one_letter_code
_entity_poly.pdbx_strand_id
1 'polypeptide(L)'
;MCKCRCLFLLKLLLLFSTISVSLGENETLVLLDNLAIKETHSMFFKSLKERGYSLTFKLADDAGLVLSKYGEFLYEHLIIFAPSVEEFGGALSVEAIAEFVDGGGNVLVAGSSMSGDILRELASENGFEVDEEGASVIDHMNYDIKDSGKHTLIVADPENLIDAPVIVGPKNIPPLLYEGTGLIADTENPLVLQLLTGASTSYSYIPDQPIKEYPHAVGKNTLLLAALQARNNARVVFSGSLFFFSDEAFTSPVQKAQG
;
A
#
# COMPACT_ATOMS: atom_id res chain seq x y z
N MET A 1 -11.79 15.41 -60.98
CA MET A 1 -10.87 14.42 -60.34
C MET A 1 -10.30 14.85 -58.97
N CYS A 2 -10.59 16.04 -58.42
CA CYS A 2 -10.00 16.48 -57.14
C CYS A 2 -10.78 16.10 -55.85
N LYS A 3 -12.10 15.88 -55.92
CA LYS A 3 -12.91 15.61 -54.70
C LYS A 3 -12.78 14.18 -54.15
N CYS A 4 -12.43 13.20 -55.00
CA CYS A 4 -12.33 11.80 -54.58
C CYS A 4 -11.02 11.46 -53.85
N ARG A 5 -9.93 12.19 -54.13
CA ARG A 5 -8.64 12.03 -53.44
C ARG A 5 -8.66 12.58 -52.01
N CYS A 6 -9.43 13.64 -51.76
CA CYS A 6 -9.50 14.28 -50.44
C CYS A 6 -10.31 13.44 -49.42
N LEU A 7 -11.38 12.76 -49.86
CA LEU A 7 -12.12 11.83 -48.99
C LEU A 7 -11.31 10.57 -48.61
N PHE A 8 -10.39 10.13 -49.46
CA PHE A 8 -9.56 8.95 -49.18
C PHE A 8 -8.45 9.27 -48.16
N LEU A 9 -7.84 10.47 -48.26
CA LEU A 9 -6.87 10.98 -47.29
C LEU A 9 -7.49 11.24 -45.91
N LEU A 10 -8.74 11.75 -45.85
CA LEU A 10 -9.44 11.99 -44.59
C LEU A 10 -9.83 10.67 -43.88
N LYS A 11 -10.19 9.62 -44.64
CA LYS A 11 -10.46 8.29 -44.07
C LYS A 11 -9.20 7.57 -43.59
N LEU A 12 -8.05 7.80 -44.22
CA LEU A 12 -6.78 7.22 -43.78
C LEU A 12 -6.26 7.88 -42.48
N LEU A 13 -6.53 9.17 -42.28
CA LEU A 13 -6.18 9.90 -41.05
C LEU A 13 -7.06 9.47 -39.85
N LEU A 14 -8.33 9.12 -40.09
CA LEU A 14 -9.26 8.60 -39.08
C LEU A 14 -8.96 7.15 -38.67
N LEU A 15 -8.31 6.35 -39.53
CA LEU A 15 -7.84 5.00 -39.14
C LEU A 15 -6.55 5.03 -38.30
N PHE A 16 -5.76 6.10 -38.38
CA PHE A 16 -4.52 6.24 -37.60
C PHE A 16 -4.75 6.74 -36.17
N SER A 17 -5.88 7.38 -35.86
CA SER A 17 -6.18 7.85 -34.50
C SER A 17 -6.80 6.79 -33.58
N THR A 18 -7.07 5.58 -34.09
CA THR A 18 -7.66 4.49 -33.30
C THR A 18 -6.65 3.40 -32.95
N ILE A 19 -5.36 3.61 -33.22
CA ILE A 19 -4.27 2.71 -32.83
C ILE A 19 -3.31 3.46 -31.91
N SER A 20 -3.84 3.89 -30.77
CA SER A 20 -3.06 4.05 -29.55
C SER A 20 -3.67 3.10 -28.54
N VAL A 21 -3.58 1.80 -28.82
CA VAL A 21 -3.57 0.83 -27.74
C VAL A 21 -2.20 0.99 -27.13
N SER A 22 -2.13 1.78 -26.07
CA SER A 22 -0.95 1.85 -25.23
C SER A 22 -0.62 0.42 -24.79
N LEU A 23 0.39 -0.17 -25.41
CA LEU A 23 1.11 -1.30 -24.85
C LEU A 23 2.09 -0.67 -23.84
N GLY A 24 1.66 -0.51 -22.59
CA GLY A 24 2.55 -0.09 -21.49
C GLY A 24 1.89 0.70 -20.36
N GLU A 25 0.78 1.41 -20.59
CA GLU A 25 0.15 2.20 -19.52
C GLU A 25 -0.37 1.27 -18.41
N ASN A 26 0.19 1.42 -17.20
CA ASN A 26 -0.19 0.76 -15.96
C ASN A 26 0.28 -0.70 -15.75
N GLU A 27 1.40 -1.12 -16.36
CA GLU A 27 2.03 -2.41 -16.01
C GLU A 27 2.46 -2.42 -14.53
N THR A 28 1.91 -3.36 -13.77
CA THR A 28 2.05 -3.43 -12.32
C THR A 28 2.57 -4.81 -11.89
N LEU A 29 3.74 -4.82 -11.23
CA LEU A 29 4.25 -6.01 -10.57
C LEU A 29 3.64 -6.11 -9.18
N VAL A 30 3.06 -7.27 -8.87
CA VAL A 30 2.51 -7.59 -7.54
C VAL A 30 3.33 -8.72 -6.93
N LEU A 31 4.02 -8.41 -5.85
CA LEU A 31 4.75 -9.38 -5.04
C LEU A 31 3.86 -9.87 -3.92
N LEU A 32 3.78 -11.19 -3.79
CA LEU A 32 2.99 -11.87 -2.78
C LEU A 32 3.88 -12.71 -1.89
N ASP A 33 3.55 -12.75 -0.59
CA ASP A 33 4.16 -13.70 0.34
C ASP A 33 3.83 -15.15 -0.04
N ASN A 34 2.55 -15.37 -0.33
CA ASN A 34 2.02 -16.65 -0.76
C ASN A 34 0.92 -16.44 -1.80
N LEU A 35 0.67 -17.45 -2.62
CA LEU A 35 -0.32 -17.35 -3.69
C LEU A 35 -1.77 -17.25 -3.18
N ALA A 36 -2.07 -17.63 -1.93
CA ALA A 36 -3.42 -17.53 -1.37
C ALA A 36 -3.86 -16.07 -1.16
N ILE A 37 -2.92 -15.13 -0.98
CA ILE A 37 -3.22 -13.68 -0.89
C ILE A 37 -4.02 -13.20 -2.12
N LYS A 38 -3.78 -13.80 -3.29
CA LYS A 38 -4.52 -13.47 -4.51
C LYS A 38 -6.02 -13.78 -4.40
N GLU A 39 -6.38 -14.82 -3.65
CA GLU A 39 -7.76 -15.22 -3.42
C GLU A 39 -8.39 -14.41 -2.29
N THR A 40 -7.64 -14.12 -1.21
CA THR A 40 -8.17 -13.37 -0.06
C THR A 40 -8.27 -11.86 -0.28
N HIS A 41 -7.57 -11.32 -1.28
CA HIS A 41 -7.58 -9.89 -1.66
C HIS A 41 -8.16 -9.70 -3.08
N SER A 42 -9.06 -10.60 -3.48
CA SER A 42 -9.56 -10.67 -4.84
C SER A 42 -10.34 -9.42 -5.25
N MET A 43 -11.07 -8.80 -4.33
CA MET A 43 -11.84 -7.57 -4.57
C MET A 43 -10.92 -6.40 -4.87
N PHE A 44 -9.82 -6.27 -4.13
CA PHE A 44 -8.80 -5.23 -4.36
C PHE A 44 -8.19 -5.37 -5.77
N PHE A 45 -7.67 -6.56 -6.09
CA PHE A 45 -7.04 -6.81 -7.39
C PHE A 45 -8.03 -6.74 -8.56
N LYS A 46 -9.28 -7.16 -8.37
CA LYS A 46 -10.33 -7.03 -9.37
C LYS A 46 -10.62 -5.55 -9.66
N SER A 47 -10.77 -4.73 -8.62
CA SER A 47 -10.95 -3.28 -8.76
C SER A 47 -9.80 -2.63 -9.54
N LEU A 48 -8.54 -3.05 -9.31
CA LEU A 48 -7.40 -2.56 -10.10
C LEU A 48 -7.50 -2.97 -11.58
N LYS A 49 -7.80 -4.24 -11.87
CA LYS A 49 -7.97 -4.71 -13.25
C LYS A 49 -9.12 -3.99 -13.97
N GLU A 50 -10.23 -3.75 -13.29
CA GLU A 50 -11.38 -3.01 -13.83
C GLU A 50 -11.04 -1.54 -14.16
N ARG A 51 -10.06 -0.95 -13.46
CA ARG A 51 -9.52 0.38 -13.77
C ARG A 51 -8.47 0.39 -14.89
N GLY A 52 -8.11 -0.77 -15.44
CA GLY A 52 -7.19 -0.90 -16.58
C GLY A 52 -5.74 -1.28 -16.23
N TYR A 53 -5.44 -1.61 -14.97
CA TYR A 53 -4.10 -2.04 -14.57
C TYR A 53 -3.79 -3.49 -15.04
N SER A 54 -2.61 -3.69 -15.63
CA SER A 54 -2.09 -5.02 -15.97
C SER A 54 -1.31 -5.58 -14.79
N LEU A 55 -1.87 -6.58 -14.10
CA LEU A 55 -1.27 -7.13 -12.88
C LEU A 55 -0.48 -8.42 -13.18
N THR A 56 0.83 -8.37 -12.95
CA THR A 56 1.72 -9.54 -12.98
C THR A 56 1.99 -10.00 -11.56
N PHE A 57 1.54 -11.20 -11.20
CA PHE A 57 1.71 -11.75 -9.85
C PHE A 57 2.95 -12.63 -9.78
N LYS A 58 3.80 -12.38 -8.78
CA LYS A 58 5.00 -13.16 -8.48
C LYS A 58 5.11 -13.38 -6.97
N LEU A 59 5.81 -14.45 -6.58
CA LEU A 59 6.23 -14.60 -5.19
C LEU A 59 7.41 -13.66 -4.92
N ALA A 60 7.49 -13.12 -3.70
CA ALA A 60 8.52 -12.16 -3.33
C ALA A 60 9.94 -12.78 -3.33
N ASP A 61 10.05 -14.11 -3.19
CA ASP A 61 11.30 -14.88 -3.18
C ASP A 61 11.66 -15.49 -4.56
N ASP A 62 10.92 -15.17 -5.62
CA ASP A 62 11.18 -15.72 -6.96
C ASP A 62 12.54 -15.23 -7.50
N ALA A 63 13.46 -16.16 -7.77
CA ALA A 63 14.80 -15.88 -8.30
C ALA A 63 14.81 -15.14 -9.65
N GLY A 64 13.69 -15.12 -10.38
CA GLY A 64 13.53 -14.42 -11.65
C GLY A 64 13.05 -12.97 -11.54
N LEU A 65 12.93 -12.40 -10.34
CA LEU A 65 12.47 -11.02 -10.14
C LEU A 65 13.49 -9.99 -10.65
N VAL A 66 13.02 -9.09 -11.49
CA VAL A 66 13.80 -8.01 -12.10
C VAL A 66 12.87 -6.81 -12.34
N LEU A 67 13.22 -5.63 -11.82
CA LEU A 67 12.47 -4.38 -12.06
C LEU A 67 12.94 -3.64 -13.31
N SER A 68 14.23 -3.70 -13.62
CA SER A 68 14.83 -2.97 -14.73
C SER A 68 15.72 -3.88 -15.58
N LYS A 69 15.71 -3.68 -16.89
CA LYS A 69 16.57 -4.42 -17.82
C LYS A 69 17.14 -3.46 -18.85
N TYR A 70 18.45 -3.49 -19.01
CA TYR A 70 19.18 -2.61 -19.94
C TYR A 70 18.92 -1.09 -19.71
N GLY A 71 18.68 -0.69 -18.46
CA GLY A 71 18.44 0.71 -18.08
C GLY A 71 17.00 1.19 -18.26
N GLU A 72 16.07 0.31 -18.63
CA GLU A 72 14.64 0.61 -18.70
C GLU A 72 13.86 -0.19 -17.65
N PHE A 73 12.90 0.44 -16.98
CA PHE A 73 11.99 -0.23 -16.06
C PHE A 73 10.95 -1.03 -16.82
N LEU A 74 10.70 -2.26 -16.36
CA LEU A 74 9.74 -3.18 -16.98
C LEU A 74 8.30 -2.93 -16.52
N TYR A 75 8.13 -2.21 -15.41
CA TYR A 75 6.85 -1.92 -14.75
C TYR A 75 6.78 -0.43 -14.41
N GLU A 76 5.58 0.12 -14.30
CA GLU A 76 5.34 1.50 -13.84
C GLU A 76 4.95 1.54 -12.35
N HIS A 77 4.41 0.43 -11.85
CA HIS A 77 3.93 0.28 -10.49
C HIS A 77 4.42 -1.01 -9.84
N LEU A 78 4.66 -0.94 -8.53
CA LEU A 78 5.04 -2.06 -7.69
C LEU A 78 4.09 -2.14 -6.49
N ILE A 79 3.53 -3.33 -6.24
CA ILE A 79 2.74 -3.63 -5.05
C ILE A 79 3.44 -4.75 -4.29
N ILE A 80 3.73 -4.52 -3.01
CA ILE A 80 4.40 -5.48 -2.13
C ILE A 80 3.43 -5.90 -1.04
N PHE A 81 2.77 -7.04 -1.25
CA PHE A 81 1.91 -7.72 -0.29
C PHE A 81 2.64 -8.98 0.23
N ALA A 82 3.83 -8.76 0.77
CA ALA A 82 4.72 -9.79 1.29
C ALA A 82 5.29 -9.34 2.64
N PRO A 83 4.46 -9.28 3.70
CA PRO A 83 4.88 -8.74 4.98
C PRO A 83 5.99 -9.55 5.65
N SER A 84 5.98 -10.88 5.53
CA SER A 84 6.93 -11.78 6.18
C SER A 84 8.10 -12.21 5.29
N VAL A 85 8.41 -11.41 4.26
CA VAL A 85 9.55 -11.68 3.37
C VAL A 85 10.87 -11.38 4.10
N GLU A 86 11.75 -12.38 4.15
CA GLU A 86 13.10 -12.24 4.73
C GLU A 86 14.12 -11.69 3.72
N GLU A 87 13.96 -12.04 2.44
CA GLU A 87 14.82 -11.59 1.35
C GLU A 87 14.03 -11.59 0.05
N PHE A 88 14.22 -10.56 -0.77
CA PHE A 88 13.66 -10.52 -2.10
C PHE A 88 14.45 -11.42 -3.07
N GLY A 89 13.75 -12.10 -3.97
CA GLY A 89 14.37 -12.94 -4.97
C GLY A 89 15.05 -12.17 -6.10
N GLY A 90 15.96 -12.84 -6.80
CA GLY A 90 16.52 -12.37 -8.07
C GLY A 90 17.43 -11.15 -7.93
N ALA A 91 17.12 -10.09 -8.70
CA ALA A 91 17.86 -8.82 -8.68
C ALA A 91 17.10 -7.72 -7.92
N LEU A 92 16.06 -8.08 -7.18
CA LEU A 92 15.28 -7.14 -6.38
C LEU A 92 15.95 -6.98 -5.01
N SER A 93 16.19 -5.73 -4.61
CA SER A 93 16.69 -5.35 -3.28
C SER A 93 16.03 -4.04 -2.84
N VAL A 94 16.24 -3.62 -1.60
CA VAL A 94 15.74 -2.33 -1.10
C VAL A 94 16.30 -1.18 -1.95
N GLU A 95 17.58 -1.24 -2.32
CA GLU A 95 18.23 -0.24 -3.17
C GLU A 95 17.62 -0.24 -4.58
N ALA A 96 17.35 -1.41 -5.16
CA ALA A 96 16.71 -1.49 -6.47
C ALA A 96 15.28 -0.90 -6.47
N ILE A 97 14.55 -1.03 -5.35
CA ILE A 97 13.24 -0.40 -5.17
C ILE A 97 13.38 1.12 -4.98
N ALA A 98 14.39 1.57 -4.24
CA ALA A 98 14.68 3.01 -4.10
C ALA A 98 15.03 3.63 -5.47
N GLU A 99 15.88 2.98 -6.28
CA GLU A 99 16.19 3.38 -7.65
C GLU A 99 14.93 3.41 -8.54
N PHE A 100 14.01 2.46 -8.35
CA PHE A 100 12.73 2.44 -9.04
C PHE A 100 11.85 3.65 -8.69
N VAL A 101 11.79 4.03 -7.41
CA VAL A 101 11.08 5.23 -6.94
C VAL A 101 11.75 6.49 -7.49
N ASP A 102 13.08 6.58 -7.47
CA ASP A 102 13.85 7.69 -8.05
C ASP A 102 13.66 7.79 -9.57
N GLY A 103 13.43 6.66 -10.23
CA GLY A 103 13.04 6.53 -11.64
C GLY A 103 11.62 7.01 -11.96
N GLY A 104 10.81 7.36 -10.96
CA GLY A 104 9.41 7.79 -11.11
C GLY A 104 8.38 6.68 -10.91
N GLY A 105 8.81 5.47 -10.55
CA GLY A 105 7.94 4.34 -10.24
C GLY A 105 7.12 4.59 -8.98
N ASN A 106 5.89 4.05 -8.93
CA ASN A 106 5.03 4.16 -7.75
C ASN A 106 5.00 2.85 -6.98
N VAL A 107 5.06 2.91 -5.65
CA VAL A 107 5.15 1.73 -4.80
C VAL A 107 4.04 1.74 -3.75
N LEU A 108 3.34 0.62 -3.61
CA LEU A 108 2.42 0.36 -2.49
C LEU A 108 2.96 -0.81 -1.68
N VAL A 109 3.19 -0.59 -0.39
CA VAL A 109 3.67 -1.62 0.54
C VAL A 109 2.61 -1.86 1.60
N ALA A 110 2.34 -3.13 1.88
CA ALA A 110 1.48 -3.53 2.98
C ALA A 110 2.23 -4.46 3.94
N GLY A 111 2.49 -3.95 5.15
CA GLY A 111 3.03 -4.70 6.27
C GLY A 111 1.96 -5.49 7.02
N SER A 112 2.37 -6.13 8.11
CA SER A 112 1.49 -6.73 9.10
C SER A 112 2.19 -6.73 10.46
N SER A 113 1.61 -7.41 11.46
CA SER A 113 2.33 -7.70 12.71
C SER A 113 3.60 -8.54 12.49
N MET A 114 3.72 -9.23 11.35
CA MET A 114 4.88 -10.04 10.97
C MET A 114 5.79 -9.30 9.98
N SER A 115 5.80 -7.96 9.99
CA SER A 115 6.66 -7.18 9.08
C SER A 115 8.13 -7.44 9.41
N GLY A 116 8.83 -8.14 8.50
CA GLY A 116 10.24 -8.47 8.65
C GLY A 116 11.18 -7.29 8.40
N ASP A 117 12.47 -7.51 8.65
CA ASP A 117 13.51 -6.47 8.60
C ASP A 117 13.61 -5.77 7.23
N ILE A 118 13.42 -6.48 6.12
CA ILE A 118 13.47 -5.90 4.77
C ILE A 118 12.39 -4.82 4.56
N LEU A 119 11.17 -5.03 5.08
CA LEU A 119 10.12 -4.02 4.98
C LEU A 119 10.38 -2.84 5.90
N ARG A 120 11.00 -3.07 7.06
CA ARG A 120 11.40 -2.02 8.00
C ARG A 120 12.52 -1.16 7.40
N GLU A 121 13.48 -1.77 6.73
CA GLU A 121 14.54 -1.09 5.99
C GLU A 121 13.96 -0.26 4.84
N LEU A 122 13.09 -0.86 4.02
CA LEU A 122 12.39 -0.14 2.94
C LEU A 122 11.56 1.04 3.46
N ALA A 123 10.91 0.90 4.61
CA ALA A 123 10.19 1.99 5.25
C ALA A 123 11.12 3.12 5.68
N SER A 124 12.25 2.76 6.31
CA SER A 124 13.28 3.70 6.78
C SER A 124 13.86 4.51 5.62
N GLU A 125 14.15 3.88 4.48
CA GLU A 125 14.59 4.56 3.25
C GLU A 125 13.57 5.59 2.73
N ASN A 126 12.29 5.43 3.07
CA ASN A 126 11.21 6.33 2.68
C ASN A 126 10.79 7.31 3.80
N GLY A 127 11.51 7.36 4.92
CA GLY A 127 11.23 8.28 6.04
C GLY A 127 10.11 7.81 6.98
N PHE A 128 9.85 6.51 7.02
CA PHE A 128 8.94 5.88 7.96
C PHE A 128 9.68 4.90 8.86
N GLU A 129 9.24 4.79 10.10
CA GLU A 129 9.68 3.76 11.02
C GLU A 129 8.52 2.79 11.26
N VAL A 130 8.82 1.51 11.13
CA VAL A 130 7.88 0.42 11.37
C VAL A 130 8.30 -0.25 12.68
N ASP A 131 7.31 -0.59 13.50
CA ASP A 131 7.54 -1.27 14.77
C ASP A 131 8.18 -2.66 14.59
N GLU A 132 8.65 -3.25 15.68
CA GLU A 132 9.30 -4.55 15.69
C GLU A 132 8.35 -5.69 15.27
N GLU A 133 8.92 -6.80 14.79
CA GLU A 133 8.14 -7.99 14.46
C GLU A 133 7.39 -8.51 15.70
N GLY A 134 6.12 -8.84 15.51
CA GLY A 134 5.18 -9.23 16.55
C GLY A 134 4.43 -8.06 17.19
N ALA A 135 4.84 -6.81 16.94
CA ALA A 135 4.11 -5.64 17.40
C ALA A 135 2.83 -5.43 16.59
N SER A 136 1.80 -4.88 17.24
CA SER A 136 0.53 -4.55 16.61
C SER A 136 -0.04 -3.29 17.22
N VAL A 137 -0.86 -2.57 16.46
CA VAL A 137 -1.64 -1.47 17.01
C VAL A 137 -2.73 -2.05 17.90
N ILE A 138 -2.76 -1.59 19.14
CA ILE A 138 -3.71 -1.98 20.18
C ILE A 138 -4.52 -0.74 20.59
N ASP A 139 -5.84 -0.88 20.64
CA ASP A 139 -6.73 0.13 21.22
C ASP A 139 -7.85 -0.53 22.02
N HIS A 140 -7.83 -0.37 23.34
CA HIS A 140 -8.83 -0.99 24.19
C HIS A 140 -10.19 -0.28 24.19
N MET A 141 -10.32 0.88 23.54
CA MET A 141 -11.56 1.65 23.46
C MET A 141 -12.24 1.53 22.09
N ASN A 142 -11.45 1.45 21.01
CA ASN A 142 -11.95 1.44 19.63
C ASN A 142 -11.63 0.13 18.90
N TYR A 143 -12.01 -1.01 19.47
CA TYR A 143 -11.86 -2.32 18.82
C TYR A 143 -13.21 -2.89 18.38
N ASP A 144 -13.18 -3.75 17.36
CA ASP A 144 -14.38 -4.43 16.85
C ASP A 144 -14.78 -5.62 17.73
N ILE A 145 -16.07 -5.94 17.79
CA ILE A 145 -16.58 -7.09 18.57
C ILE A 145 -16.02 -8.45 18.10
N LYS A 146 -15.55 -8.54 16.85
CA LYS A 146 -14.97 -9.75 16.28
C LYS A 146 -13.51 -9.97 16.67
N ASP A 147 -12.92 -9.03 17.40
CA ASP A 147 -11.55 -9.12 17.87
C ASP A 147 -11.29 -10.41 18.67
N SER A 148 -10.07 -10.93 18.59
CA SER A 148 -9.63 -12.17 19.23
C SER A 148 -9.46 -12.08 20.77
N GLY A 149 -9.73 -10.92 21.36
CA GLY A 149 -9.58 -10.61 22.79
C GLY A 149 -8.26 -9.90 23.12
N LYS A 150 -7.48 -9.50 22.12
CA LYS A 150 -6.22 -8.76 22.25
C LYS A 150 -6.36 -7.26 21.94
N HIS A 151 -7.53 -6.86 21.44
CA HIS A 151 -7.89 -5.50 21.05
C HIS A 151 -6.97 -4.96 19.95
N THR A 152 -6.65 -5.81 18.97
CA THR A 152 -5.77 -5.53 17.82
C THR A 152 -6.56 -5.25 16.53
N LEU A 153 -7.82 -5.67 16.46
CA LEU A 153 -8.74 -5.31 15.38
C LEU A 153 -9.36 -3.94 15.66
N ILE A 154 -8.72 -2.91 15.12
CA ILE A 154 -9.02 -1.51 15.37
C ILE A 154 -10.12 -1.01 14.44
N VAL A 155 -11.06 -0.25 15.00
CA VAL A 155 -12.05 0.53 14.26
C VAL A 155 -11.55 1.97 14.14
N ALA A 156 -10.92 2.27 13.01
CA ALA A 156 -10.41 3.59 12.69
C ALA A 156 -11.53 4.52 12.24
N ASP A 157 -11.64 5.68 12.89
CA ASP A 157 -12.63 6.70 12.57
C ASP A 157 -12.22 7.50 11.32
N PRO A 158 -13.14 7.73 10.35
CA PRO A 158 -12.86 8.57 9.19
C PRO A 158 -12.44 10.01 9.55
N GLU A 159 -12.75 10.49 10.75
CA GLU A 159 -12.25 11.77 11.26
C GLU A 159 -10.71 11.83 11.33
N ASN A 160 -10.04 10.69 11.53
CA ASN A 160 -8.58 10.59 11.59
C ASN A 160 -7.90 10.56 10.21
N LEU A 161 -8.67 10.62 9.11
CA LEU A 161 -8.11 10.74 7.77
C LEU A 161 -7.57 12.16 7.53
N ILE A 162 -6.52 12.25 6.73
CA ILE A 162 -6.02 13.52 6.21
C ILE A 162 -7.13 14.32 5.52
N ASP A 163 -7.13 15.64 5.71
CA ASP A 163 -8.08 16.54 5.04
C ASP A 163 -7.63 16.89 3.61
N ALA A 164 -7.63 15.87 2.74
CA ALA A 164 -7.22 15.98 1.34
C ALA A 164 -8.14 15.15 0.43
N PRO A 165 -9.25 15.72 -0.08
CA PRO A 165 -10.21 14.99 -0.90
C PRO A 165 -9.63 14.37 -2.19
N VAL A 166 -8.50 14.89 -2.68
CA VAL A 166 -7.79 14.33 -3.84
C VAL A 166 -7.15 12.97 -3.53
N ILE A 167 -6.79 12.72 -2.26
CA ILE A 167 -6.13 11.48 -1.82
C ILE A 167 -7.18 10.49 -1.30
N VAL A 168 -8.01 10.91 -0.34
CA VAL A 168 -8.93 10.01 0.38
C VAL A 168 -10.36 10.04 -0.16
N GLY A 169 -10.66 10.92 -1.13
CA GLY A 169 -12.03 11.15 -1.58
C GLY A 169 -12.90 11.87 -0.52
N PRO A 170 -14.23 11.78 -0.60
CA PRO A 170 -15.11 12.35 0.41
C PRO A 170 -15.00 11.57 1.73
N LYS A 171 -14.83 12.28 2.85
CA LYS A 171 -14.75 11.67 4.20
C LYS A 171 -16.06 11.05 4.72
N ASN A 172 -17.17 11.17 3.97
CA ASN A 172 -18.44 10.57 4.33
C ASN A 172 -18.44 9.06 3.98
N ILE A 173 -17.60 8.32 4.69
CA ILE A 173 -17.43 6.87 4.56
C ILE A 173 -17.72 6.20 5.91
N PRO A 174 -18.08 4.91 5.92
CA PRO A 174 -18.17 4.17 7.17
C PRO A 174 -16.80 4.06 7.86
N PRO A 175 -16.76 3.77 9.18
CA PRO A 175 -15.52 3.44 9.88
C PRO A 175 -14.76 2.30 9.21
N LEU A 176 -13.44 2.33 9.34
CA LEU A 176 -12.51 1.43 8.66
C LEU A 176 -11.98 0.38 9.64
N LEU A 177 -11.89 -0.87 9.21
CA LEU A 177 -11.23 -1.93 9.98
C LEU A 177 -9.74 -1.94 9.68
N TYR A 178 -8.93 -2.04 10.71
CA TYR A 178 -7.48 -2.10 10.62
C TYR A 178 -6.92 -3.14 11.58
N GLU A 179 -6.01 -3.98 11.09
CA GLU A 179 -5.28 -4.95 11.92
C GLU A 179 -3.86 -5.10 11.37
N GLY A 180 -2.85 -4.68 12.13
CA GLY A 180 -1.47 -4.66 11.68
C GLY A 180 -0.55 -3.91 12.61
N THR A 181 0.66 -3.62 12.13
CA THR A 181 1.69 -2.89 12.88
C THR A 181 1.44 -1.37 12.84
N GLY A 182 2.03 -0.63 13.78
CA GLY A 182 2.03 0.82 13.80
C GLY A 182 3.22 1.39 13.03
N LEU A 183 3.03 2.56 12.44
CA LEU A 183 4.06 3.33 11.76
C LEU A 183 4.31 4.66 12.50
N ILE A 184 5.51 5.19 12.37
CA ILE A 184 5.87 6.57 12.71
C ILE A 184 6.47 7.21 11.46
N ALA A 185 6.19 8.49 11.24
CA ALA A 185 6.85 9.25 10.19
C ALA A 185 7.90 10.18 10.82
N ASP A 186 9.03 10.35 10.14
CA ASP A 186 10.03 11.33 10.55
C ASP A 186 9.47 12.75 10.42
N THR A 187 9.46 13.49 11.54
CA THR A 187 8.97 14.86 11.59
C THR A 187 9.85 15.85 10.83
N GLU A 188 11.12 15.51 10.61
CA GLU A 188 12.06 16.35 9.86
C GLU A 188 11.87 16.22 8.35
N ASN A 189 11.16 15.19 7.87
CA ASN A 189 10.90 14.99 6.45
C ASN A 189 9.59 15.69 6.03
N PRO A 190 9.64 16.83 5.29
CA PRO A 190 8.44 17.55 4.89
C PRO A 190 7.65 16.87 3.75
N LEU A 191 8.18 15.79 3.17
CA LEU A 191 7.58 15.08 2.03
C LEU A 191 6.62 13.96 2.46
N VAL A 192 6.65 13.59 3.75
CA VAL A 192 5.76 12.57 4.30
C VAL A 192 4.37 13.13 4.58
N LEU A 193 3.37 12.29 4.32
CA LEU A 193 1.96 12.56 4.48
C LEU A 193 1.38 11.50 5.41
N GLN A 194 0.74 11.96 6.48
CA GLN A 194 0.03 11.11 7.43
C GLN A 194 -1.38 10.88 6.90
N LEU A 195 -1.67 9.72 6.32
CA LEU A 195 -2.95 9.49 5.63
C LEU A 195 -4.07 9.11 6.59
N LEU A 196 -3.80 8.15 7.48
CA LEU A 196 -4.73 7.69 8.51
C LEU A 196 -3.95 7.51 9.81
N THR A 197 -4.36 8.25 10.84
CA THR A 197 -3.78 8.12 12.17
C THR A 197 -4.65 7.24 13.07
N GLY A 198 -4.02 6.65 14.08
CA GLY A 198 -4.71 6.01 15.21
C GLY A 198 -5.48 7.01 16.06
N ALA A 199 -6.30 6.49 16.97
CA ALA A 199 -7.00 7.29 17.96
C ALA A 199 -6.04 7.77 19.06
N SER A 200 -6.48 8.71 19.90
CA SER A 200 -5.66 9.17 21.04
C SER A 200 -5.38 8.08 22.08
N THR A 201 -6.12 6.96 22.04
CA THR A 201 -6.01 5.81 22.94
C THR A 201 -5.24 4.64 22.36
N SER A 202 -4.89 4.67 21.07
CA SER A 202 -4.14 3.59 20.43
C SER A 202 -2.65 3.67 20.73
N TYR A 203 -1.98 2.53 20.81
CA TYR A 203 -0.52 2.43 20.90
C TYR A 203 -0.05 1.17 20.16
N SER A 204 1.21 1.13 19.74
CA SER A 204 1.80 -0.03 19.07
C SER A 204 2.73 -0.78 20.02
N TYR A 205 2.48 -2.07 20.24
CA TYR A 205 3.32 -2.93 21.08
C TYR A 205 3.04 -4.41 20.82
N ILE A 206 3.87 -5.31 21.36
CA ILE A 206 3.66 -6.76 21.29
C ILE A 206 2.53 -7.15 22.27
N PRO A 207 1.35 -7.64 21.80
CA PRO A 207 0.17 -7.84 22.64
C PRO A 207 0.34 -8.83 23.81
N ASP A 208 1.25 -9.78 23.70
CA ASP A 208 1.51 -10.82 24.71
C ASP A 208 2.57 -10.44 25.74
N GLN A 209 3.25 -9.30 25.55
CA GLN A 209 4.33 -8.86 26.43
C GLN A 209 3.88 -7.71 27.34
N PRO A 210 4.29 -7.71 28.62
CA PRO A 210 4.05 -6.56 29.47
C PRO A 210 4.87 -5.37 29.00
N ILE A 211 4.25 -4.19 28.96
CA ILE A 211 4.92 -2.94 28.58
C ILE A 211 5.99 -2.61 29.63
N LYS A 212 7.27 -2.76 29.27
CA LYS A 212 8.43 -2.39 30.11
C LYS A 212 9.08 -1.09 29.67
N GLU A 213 9.00 -0.81 28.39
CA GLU A 213 9.61 0.34 27.73
C GLU A 213 8.52 1.21 27.11
N TYR A 214 8.88 2.43 26.75
CA TYR A 214 7.93 3.30 26.09
C TYR A 214 7.56 2.69 24.73
N PRO A 215 6.27 2.45 24.43
CA PRO A 215 5.88 1.84 23.16
C PRO A 215 6.34 2.68 21.97
N HIS A 216 6.64 2.04 20.84
CA HIS A 216 7.17 2.68 19.65
C HIS A 216 6.28 3.85 19.22
N ALA A 217 5.00 3.58 18.95
CA ALA A 217 4.01 4.57 18.57
C ALA A 217 2.91 4.69 19.64
N VAL A 218 2.55 5.92 20.03
CA VAL A 218 1.53 6.19 21.07
C VAL A 218 0.61 7.33 20.66
N GLY A 219 -0.69 7.12 20.89
CA GLY A 219 -1.76 8.08 20.67
C GLY A 219 -1.96 8.41 19.20
N LYS A 220 -2.23 9.68 18.91
CA LYS A 220 -2.46 10.17 17.54
C LYS A 220 -1.21 10.16 16.65
N ASN A 221 -0.02 9.99 17.23
CA ASN A 221 1.21 9.89 16.46
C ASN A 221 1.37 8.50 15.82
N THR A 222 0.59 7.50 16.25
CA THR A 222 0.53 6.19 15.59
C THR A 222 -0.09 6.34 14.21
N LEU A 223 0.67 6.06 13.18
CA LEU A 223 0.20 6.07 11.80
C LEU A 223 -0.21 4.64 11.39
N LEU A 224 -1.38 4.53 10.78
CA LEU A 224 -1.88 3.27 10.21
C LEU A 224 -1.55 3.20 8.71
N LEU A 225 -1.73 4.34 8.04
CA LEU A 225 -1.38 4.56 6.64
C LEU A 225 -0.55 5.82 6.53
N ALA A 226 0.59 5.72 5.86
CA ALA A 226 1.48 6.84 5.56
C ALA A 226 1.80 6.86 4.07
N ALA A 227 2.19 8.03 3.54
CA ALA A 227 2.62 8.16 2.16
C ALA A 227 3.76 9.15 2.03
N LEU A 228 4.60 8.95 1.04
CA LEU A 228 5.69 9.85 0.66
C LEU A 228 5.41 10.33 -0.76
N GLN A 229 5.50 11.64 -0.96
CA GLN A 229 5.58 12.22 -2.30
C GLN A 229 7.01 12.67 -2.57
N ALA A 230 7.73 11.91 -3.40
CA ALA A 230 9.11 12.21 -3.75
C ALA A 230 9.22 13.46 -4.63
N ARG A 231 10.43 14.03 -4.73
CA ARG A 231 10.69 15.27 -5.49
C ARG A 231 10.47 15.13 -7.00
N ASN A 232 10.58 13.91 -7.51
CA ASN A 232 10.26 13.53 -8.89
C ASN A 232 8.75 13.22 -9.09
N ASN A 233 7.92 13.44 -8.07
CA ASN A 233 6.49 13.10 -8.00
C ASN A 233 6.16 11.59 -8.00
N ALA A 234 7.14 10.72 -7.76
CA ALA A 234 6.85 9.34 -7.40
C ALA A 234 6.07 9.28 -6.09
N ARG A 235 5.14 8.33 -6.00
CA ARG A 235 4.28 8.14 -4.84
C ARG A 235 4.56 6.79 -4.21
N VAL A 236 4.89 6.82 -2.93
CA VAL A 236 5.04 5.62 -2.10
C VAL A 236 3.96 5.66 -1.04
N VAL A 237 3.21 4.57 -0.90
CA VAL A 237 2.21 4.41 0.16
C VAL A 237 2.60 3.22 1.00
N PHE A 238 2.68 3.43 2.31
CA PHE A 238 2.95 2.38 3.29
C PHE A 238 1.71 2.17 4.16
N SER A 239 1.17 0.96 4.12
CA SER A 239 0.14 0.48 5.03
C SER A 239 0.78 -0.45 6.03
N GLY A 240 0.57 -0.24 7.33
CA GLY A 240 1.01 -1.21 8.35
C GLY A 240 0.16 -2.48 8.39
N SER A 241 -0.86 -2.59 7.53
CA SER A 241 -1.80 -3.70 7.47
C SER A 241 -2.07 -4.17 6.05
N LEU A 242 -1.78 -5.45 5.81
CA LEU A 242 -2.22 -6.22 4.65
C LEU A 242 -3.72 -6.54 4.77
N PHE A 243 -4.19 -6.86 5.97
CA PHE A 243 -5.60 -7.13 6.27
C PHE A 243 -6.52 -5.99 5.80
N PHE A 244 -6.06 -4.73 5.88
CA PHE A 244 -6.79 -3.56 5.40
C PHE A 244 -7.25 -3.65 3.93
N PHE A 245 -6.53 -4.39 3.09
CA PHE A 245 -6.86 -4.61 1.67
C PHE A 245 -7.59 -5.92 1.39
N SER A 246 -7.90 -6.70 2.44
CA SER A 246 -8.53 -8.01 2.30
C SER A 246 -10.02 -7.92 2.00
N ASP A 247 -10.55 -8.96 1.38
CA ASP A 247 -11.98 -9.09 1.10
C ASP A 247 -12.81 -9.13 2.41
N GLU A 248 -12.21 -9.65 3.49
CA GLU A 248 -12.82 -9.67 4.83
C GLU A 248 -13.00 -8.26 5.40
N ALA A 249 -11.97 -7.42 5.32
CA ALA A 249 -12.06 -6.03 5.78
C ALA A 249 -13.07 -5.22 4.96
N PHE A 250 -13.21 -5.48 3.66
CA PHE A 250 -14.17 -4.80 2.79
C PHE A 250 -15.62 -5.22 3.00
N THR A 251 -15.86 -6.45 3.43
CA THR A 251 -17.23 -7.02 3.53
C THR A 251 -17.75 -7.10 4.96
N SER A 252 -16.87 -7.06 5.96
CA SER A 252 -17.26 -7.14 7.36
C SER A 252 -18.05 -5.92 7.82
N PRO A 253 -19.20 -6.10 8.48
CA PRO A 253 -19.86 -4.99 9.17
C PRO A 253 -19.01 -4.57 10.36
N VAL A 254 -18.83 -3.26 10.52
CA VAL A 254 -18.04 -2.67 11.60
C VAL A 254 -18.92 -2.40 12.81
N GLN A 255 -18.55 -2.95 13.98
CA GLN A 255 -19.27 -2.77 15.24
C GLN A 255 -18.27 -2.61 16.38
N LYS A 256 -18.19 -1.39 16.94
CA LYS A 256 -17.36 -1.13 18.13
C LYS A 256 -17.88 -1.93 19.32
N ALA A 257 -16.99 -2.60 20.04
CA ALA A 257 -17.36 -3.36 21.23
C ALA A 257 -17.79 -2.45 22.40
N GLN A 258 -17.26 -1.23 22.44
CA GLN A 258 -17.63 -0.20 23.40
C GLN A 258 -18.08 1.04 22.62
N GLY A 259 -19.35 1.06 22.17
CA GLY A 259 -19.92 2.16 21.40
C GLY A 259 -21.36 1.92 20.97
#